data_AF-A0A839V6T4-F1
#
_entry.id   AF-A0A839V6T4-F1
#
_cell.length_a   1.000
_cell.length_b   1.000
_cell.length_c   1.000
_cell.angle_alpha   90.00
_cell.angle_beta   90.00
_cell.angle_gamma   90.00
#
_symmetry.space_group_name_H-M   'P 1'
#
loop_
_entity.id
_entity.type
_entity.pdbx_description
1 polymer ?
#
loop_
_entity_poly.entity_id
_entity_poly.type
_entity_poly.pdbx_seq_one_letter_code
_entity_poly.pdbx_strand_id
1 'polypeptide(L)'
;MTEILVRTGPGTIEVAVAAEGRLHDYRLDCPDRPDGVGDLYHARIGAILPALGGAFVVLGDAPDGFLPDRDMVDAAVEGASIAVRVVRSAMGGKGPRVTARLDEATRADCLDAPPGLVRRGTDALALAAAAWPEAKIHVDDIHHAARARTIWAERVVHDRSPRAAWLDTAIGRLSAPVIALPGGLVASITPTPALVAIDLDTGASSGARAAKATAQFAANRDALPALLHEIRLRDLSGAIVIDLAGMAQRKRPALAPLIAESLTRDPLAPRFVGFSGLGFAEIQRPRVRPPLHELHALPIWAISTALRSWLADPQHTRLVLSPDLAAELDHAPVARGDAERLCGLHIEAAVDPALPPLQWRLDSRKSIR
;
A
#
# COMPACT_ATOMS: atom_id res chain seq x y z
N MET A 1 4.89 21.80 -11.24
CA MET A 1 5.79 20.72 -11.71
C MET A 1 5.52 19.49 -10.88
N THR A 2 5.57 18.29 -11.46
CA THR A 2 5.40 17.04 -10.70
C THR A 2 6.72 16.63 -10.06
N GLU A 3 6.65 16.19 -8.81
CA GLU A 3 7.80 15.79 -7.99
C GLU A 3 7.50 14.46 -7.30
N ILE A 4 8.54 13.66 -7.09
CA ILE A 4 8.50 12.43 -6.31
C ILE A 4 9.20 12.74 -4.99
N LEU A 5 8.50 12.54 -3.89
CA LEU A 5 8.97 12.79 -2.53
C LEU A 5 9.14 11.45 -1.85
N VAL A 6 10.37 11.14 -1.44
CA VAL A 6 10.76 9.90 -0.77
C VAL A 6 11.13 10.23 0.66
N ARG A 7 10.37 9.66 1.59
CA ARG A 7 10.60 9.78 3.02
C ARG A 7 11.06 8.44 3.58
N THR A 8 12.22 8.45 4.22
CA THR A 8 12.81 7.27 4.84
C THR A 8 12.64 7.39 6.35
N GLY A 9 11.82 6.50 6.92
CA GLY A 9 11.70 6.32 8.37
C GLY A 9 12.26 4.96 8.78
N PRO A 10 12.39 4.69 10.09
CA PRO A 10 12.81 3.39 10.59
C PRO A 10 11.97 2.25 10.00
N GLY A 11 12.56 1.48 9.07
CA GLY A 11 11.92 0.30 8.49
C GLY A 11 10.74 0.61 7.54
N THR A 12 10.60 1.86 7.10
CA THR A 12 9.56 2.27 6.16
C THR A 12 10.10 3.27 5.15
N ILE A 13 9.72 3.09 3.88
CA ILE A 13 9.99 4.03 2.81
C ILE A 13 8.64 4.47 2.26
N GLU A 14 8.34 5.75 2.39
CA GLU A 14 7.13 6.35 1.85
C GLU A 14 7.47 7.11 0.57
N VAL A 15 6.79 6.76 -0.51
CA VAL A 15 6.97 7.38 -1.82
C VAL A 15 5.67 8.08 -2.21
N ALA A 16 5.70 9.39 -2.22
CA ALA A 16 4.58 10.23 -2.63
C ALA A 16 4.90 10.89 -3.97
N VAL A 17 3.93 10.91 -4.88
CA VAL A 17 4.03 11.71 -6.11
C VAL A 17 3.09 12.88 -5.98
N ALA A 18 3.59 14.09 -6.20
CA ALA A 18 2.85 15.30 -5.96
C ALA A 18 2.99 16.30 -7.10
N ALA A 19 1.95 17.09 -7.33
CA ALA A 19 1.98 18.25 -8.20
C ALA A 19 1.04 19.31 -7.65
N GLU A 20 1.48 20.58 -7.65
CA GLU A 20 0.65 21.73 -7.28
C GLU A 20 0.01 21.61 -5.88
N GLY A 21 0.77 21.07 -4.92
CA GLY A 21 0.29 20.87 -3.54
C GLY A 21 -0.76 19.77 -3.38
N ARG A 22 -0.91 18.90 -4.38
CA ARG A 22 -1.84 17.76 -4.37
C ARG A 22 -1.10 16.45 -4.55
N LEU A 23 -1.50 15.43 -3.79
CA LEU A 23 -1.03 14.07 -3.93
C LEU A 23 -1.63 13.44 -5.19
N HIS A 24 -0.81 12.77 -5.99
CA HIS A 24 -1.20 12.08 -7.21
C HIS A 24 -1.05 10.56 -7.09
N ASP A 25 -0.04 10.11 -6.34
CA ASP A 25 0.22 8.71 -6.02
C ASP A 25 0.87 8.60 -4.65
N TYR A 26 0.70 7.47 -3.98
CA TYR A 26 1.33 7.19 -2.69
C TYR A 26 1.55 5.70 -2.52
N ARG A 27 2.74 5.33 -2.07
CA ARG A 27 3.13 3.96 -1.76
C ARG A 27 3.94 3.92 -0.47
N LEU A 28 3.74 2.85 0.28
CA LEU A 28 4.46 2.55 1.51
C LEU A 28 5.17 1.21 1.33
N ASP A 29 6.50 1.22 1.37
CA ASP A 29 7.33 0.02 1.40
C ASP A 29 7.83 -0.23 2.82
N CYS A 30 7.78 -1.49 3.24
CA CYS A 30 8.35 -1.96 4.50
C CYS A 30 9.48 -2.95 4.19
N PRO A 31 10.77 -2.55 4.19
CA PRO A 31 11.87 -3.42 3.76
C PRO A 31 12.02 -4.73 4.54
N ASP A 32 11.69 -4.75 5.84
CA ASP A 32 11.70 -5.97 6.66
C ASP A 32 10.50 -6.92 6.37
N ARG A 33 9.47 -6.41 5.69
CA ARG A 33 8.23 -7.11 5.33
C ARG A 33 7.79 -6.71 3.91
N PRO A 34 8.59 -7.02 2.87
CA PRO A 34 8.27 -6.64 1.51
C PRO A 34 7.01 -7.37 1.02
N ASP A 35 6.21 -6.71 0.16
CA ASP A 35 4.99 -7.30 -0.38
C ASP A 35 5.25 -8.47 -1.36
N GLY A 36 6.48 -8.58 -1.85
CA GLY A 36 6.97 -9.58 -2.79
C GLY A 36 6.42 -9.47 -4.21
N VAL A 37 5.59 -8.46 -4.53
CA VAL A 37 4.97 -8.35 -5.85
C VAL A 37 6.02 -8.05 -6.91
N GLY A 38 6.08 -8.90 -7.93
CA GLY A 38 7.10 -8.82 -8.99
C GLY A 38 8.36 -9.62 -8.69
N ASP A 39 8.53 -10.15 -7.47
CA ASP A 39 9.65 -11.03 -7.13
C ASP A 39 9.65 -12.26 -8.06
N LEU A 40 10.85 -12.63 -8.50
CA LEU A 40 11.12 -13.78 -9.35
C LEU A 40 11.79 -14.87 -8.54
N TYR A 41 11.29 -16.09 -8.69
CA TYR A 41 11.73 -17.26 -7.96
C TYR A 41 12.11 -18.39 -8.89
N HIS A 42 13.19 -19.08 -8.55
CA HIS A 42 13.42 -20.46 -8.93
C HIS A 42 12.72 -21.32 -7.88
N ALA A 43 11.54 -21.80 -8.25
CA ALA A 43 10.66 -22.51 -7.35
C ALA A 43 10.52 -23.98 -7.74
N ARG A 44 9.81 -24.73 -6.90
CA ARG A 44 9.46 -26.13 -7.18
C ARG A 44 7.95 -26.32 -7.11
N ILE A 45 7.39 -27.06 -8.06
CA ILE A 45 5.98 -27.46 -7.99
C ILE A 45 5.83 -28.42 -6.81
N GLY A 46 5.03 -28.02 -5.82
CA GLY A 46 4.74 -28.82 -4.63
C GLY A 46 3.67 -29.86 -4.92
N ALA A 47 2.42 -29.42 -5.03
CA ALA A 47 1.26 -30.28 -5.27
C ALA A 47 0.35 -29.66 -6.33
N ILE A 48 -0.05 -30.46 -7.31
CA ILE A 48 -1.02 -30.06 -8.35
C ILE A 48 -2.41 -30.49 -7.87
N LEU A 49 -3.32 -29.53 -7.75
CA LEU A 49 -4.66 -29.75 -7.23
C LEU A 49 -5.70 -29.25 -8.25
N PRO A 50 -6.07 -30.07 -9.26
CA PRO A 50 -7.02 -29.67 -10.30
C PRO A 50 -8.37 -29.22 -9.75
N ALA A 51 -8.79 -29.76 -8.59
CA ALA A 51 -10.01 -29.34 -7.90
C ALA A 51 -9.98 -27.87 -7.44
N LEU A 52 -8.80 -27.30 -7.20
CA LEU A 52 -8.60 -25.90 -6.86
C LEU A 52 -8.25 -25.04 -8.10
N GLY A 53 -8.15 -25.64 -9.28
CA GLY A 53 -7.79 -24.97 -10.53
C GLY A 53 -6.34 -24.46 -10.56
N GLY A 54 -5.41 -25.19 -9.96
CA GLY A 54 -4.00 -24.81 -9.94
C GLY A 54 -3.09 -25.77 -9.14
N ALA A 55 -1.89 -25.30 -8.86
CA ALA A 55 -0.85 -25.98 -8.10
C ALA A 55 -0.27 -25.08 -7.00
N PHE A 56 0.21 -25.68 -5.93
CA PHE A 56 1.04 -24.99 -4.94
C PHE A 56 2.51 -25.09 -5.34
N VAL A 57 3.22 -23.98 -5.18
CA VAL A 57 4.62 -23.82 -5.59
C VAL A 57 5.43 -23.38 -4.39
N VAL A 58 6.48 -24.14 -4.07
CA VAL A 58 7.36 -23.89 -2.94
C VAL A 58 8.38 -22.82 -3.31
N LEU A 59 8.37 -21.69 -2.60
CA LEU A 59 9.17 -20.48 -2.89
C LEU A 59 10.43 -20.34 -2.02
N GLY A 60 10.85 -21.42 -1.34
CA GLY A 60 11.98 -21.39 -0.40
C GLY A 60 11.55 -20.84 0.96
N ASP A 61 12.18 -19.75 1.41
CA ASP A 61 11.89 -19.11 2.71
C ASP A 61 10.59 -18.30 2.73
N ALA A 62 9.99 -18.05 1.55
CA ALA A 62 8.71 -17.38 1.42
C ALA A 62 7.54 -18.37 1.53
N PRO A 63 6.34 -17.93 1.96
CA PRO A 63 5.16 -18.77 1.97
C PRO A 63 4.86 -19.36 0.58
N ASP A 64 4.38 -20.61 0.55
CA ASP A 64 4.03 -21.30 -0.68
C ASP A 64 3.08 -20.47 -1.55
N GLY A 65 3.41 -20.34 -2.83
CA GLY A 65 2.62 -19.62 -3.81
C GLY A 65 1.53 -20.49 -4.44
N PHE A 66 0.42 -19.87 -4.83
CA PHE A 66 -0.60 -20.51 -5.65
C PHE A 66 -0.41 -20.16 -7.13
N LEU A 67 -0.21 -21.18 -7.97
CA LEU A 67 -0.07 -21.11 -9.42
C LEU A 67 -1.35 -21.64 -10.10
N PRO A 68 -2.20 -20.77 -10.67
CA PRO A 68 -3.40 -21.18 -11.40
C PRO A 68 -3.08 -21.93 -12.69
N ASP A 69 -3.96 -22.87 -13.11
CA ASP A 69 -3.76 -23.68 -14.32
C ASP A 69 -3.52 -22.84 -15.58
N ARG A 70 -4.29 -21.76 -15.74
CA ARG A 70 -4.15 -20.84 -16.89
C ARG A 70 -2.77 -20.16 -16.94
N ASP A 71 -2.09 -20.06 -15.81
CA ASP A 71 -0.81 -19.36 -15.64
C ASP A 71 0.37 -20.35 -15.60
N MET A 72 0.09 -21.66 -15.73
CA MET A 72 1.03 -22.77 -15.73
C MET A 72 1.57 -23.06 -17.14
N VAL A 73 2.72 -23.74 -17.22
CA VAL A 73 3.28 -24.26 -18.47
C VAL A 73 2.78 -25.68 -18.75
N ASP A 74 2.61 -26.05 -20.02
CA ASP A 74 1.94 -27.30 -20.43
C ASP A 74 2.62 -28.60 -19.93
N ALA A 75 3.88 -28.55 -19.50
CA ALA A 75 4.68 -29.69 -19.04
C ALA A 75 4.93 -29.70 -17.51
N ALA A 76 4.07 -29.05 -16.72
CA ALA A 76 4.22 -28.97 -15.27
C ALA A 76 3.97 -30.32 -14.58
N VAL A 77 4.97 -30.81 -13.85
CA VAL A 77 4.90 -32.05 -13.05
C VAL A 77 5.28 -31.74 -11.61
N GLU A 78 4.66 -32.43 -10.65
CA GLU A 78 5.04 -32.32 -9.24
C GLU A 78 6.53 -32.61 -9.02
N GLY A 79 7.17 -31.80 -8.18
CA GLY A 79 8.60 -31.87 -7.92
C GLY A 79 9.48 -31.19 -8.97
N ALA A 80 8.95 -30.77 -10.12
CA ALA A 80 9.74 -30.09 -11.14
C ALA A 80 10.11 -28.66 -10.73
N SER A 81 11.30 -28.23 -11.15
CA SER A 81 11.73 -26.84 -11.07
C SER A 81 10.92 -25.96 -12.01
N ILE A 82 10.57 -24.76 -11.55
CA ILE A 82 9.79 -23.79 -12.32
C ILE A 82 10.19 -22.36 -11.97
N ALA A 83 10.35 -21.53 -12.99
CA ALA A 83 10.51 -20.10 -12.81
C ALA A 83 9.14 -19.44 -12.65
N VAL A 84 8.94 -18.68 -11.58
CA VAL A 84 7.68 -17.99 -11.31
C VAL A 84 7.88 -16.54 -10.90
N ARG A 85 6.90 -15.70 -11.22
CA ARG A 85 6.79 -14.32 -10.73
C ARG A 85 5.61 -14.18 -9.81
N VAL A 86 5.78 -13.48 -8.69
CA VAL A 86 4.68 -13.09 -7.82
C VAL A 86 3.84 -12.01 -8.51
N VAL A 87 2.55 -12.25 -8.68
CA VAL A 87 1.59 -11.32 -9.29
C VAL A 87 0.61 -10.73 -8.28
N ARG A 88 0.47 -11.35 -7.11
CA ARG A 88 -0.28 -10.80 -5.97
C ARG A 88 0.40 -11.20 -4.68
N SER A 89 0.48 -10.24 -3.75
CA SER A 89 1.06 -10.44 -2.42
C SER A 89 0.28 -11.49 -1.62
N ALA A 90 0.96 -12.09 -0.63
CA ALA A 90 0.32 -12.93 0.37
C ALA A 90 -0.59 -12.06 1.27
N MET A 91 -1.85 -12.48 1.45
CA MET A 91 -2.85 -11.69 2.18
C MET A 91 -3.85 -12.60 2.90
N GLY A 92 -4.25 -12.21 4.11
CA GLY A 92 -5.32 -12.90 4.87
C GLY A 92 -5.02 -14.38 5.15
N GLY A 93 -3.75 -14.70 5.45
CA GLY A 93 -3.29 -16.07 5.72
C GLY A 93 -3.11 -16.94 4.46
N LYS A 94 -3.40 -16.41 3.27
CA LYS A 94 -3.15 -17.09 2.00
C LYS A 94 -1.79 -16.69 1.46
N GLY A 95 -1.09 -17.67 0.89
CA GLY A 95 0.17 -17.45 0.17
C GLY A 95 0.01 -16.53 -1.05
N PRO A 96 1.12 -16.06 -1.62
CA PRO A 96 1.09 -15.18 -2.78
C PRO A 96 0.53 -15.91 -4.01
N ARG A 97 -0.03 -15.15 -4.96
CA ARG A 97 -0.36 -15.71 -6.28
C ARG A 97 0.83 -15.53 -7.20
N VAL A 98 1.19 -16.59 -7.92
CA VAL A 98 2.32 -16.60 -8.86
C VAL A 98 1.87 -16.90 -10.29
N THR A 99 2.74 -16.61 -11.26
CA THR A 99 2.59 -16.97 -12.68
C THR A 99 3.88 -17.54 -13.23
N ALA A 100 3.79 -18.55 -14.11
CA ALA A 100 4.92 -19.07 -14.88
C ALA A 100 4.99 -18.50 -16.31
N ARG A 101 4.08 -17.57 -16.65
CA ARG A 101 4.06 -16.84 -17.93
C ARG A 101 5.12 -15.76 -17.93
N LEU A 102 6.36 -16.19 -18.15
CA LEU A 102 7.55 -15.36 -18.29
C LEU A 102 8.02 -15.35 -19.75
N ASP A 103 8.74 -14.31 -20.14
CA ASP A 103 9.53 -14.36 -21.37
C ASP A 103 10.68 -15.38 -21.23
N GLU A 104 11.18 -15.86 -22.37
CA GLU A 104 12.18 -16.94 -22.41
C GLU A 104 13.47 -16.57 -21.68
N ALA A 105 13.96 -15.34 -21.85
CA ALA A 105 15.17 -14.86 -21.19
C ALA A 105 15.02 -14.85 -19.66
N THR A 106 13.93 -14.25 -19.15
CA THR A 106 13.68 -14.21 -17.70
C THR A 106 13.50 -15.62 -17.13
N ARG A 107 12.89 -16.54 -17.88
CA ARG A 107 12.73 -17.94 -17.45
C ARG A 107 14.08 -18.63 -17.31
N ALA A 108 14.95 -18.51 -18.31
CA ALA A 108 16.28 -19.11 -18.29
C ALA A 108 17.11 -18.56 -17.13
N ASP A 109 17.18 -17.22 -17.00
CA ASP A 109 17.90 -16.55 -15.90
C ASP A 109 17.44 -17.03 -14.51
N CYS A 110 16.14 -17.28 -14.34
CA CYS A 110 15.61 -17.78 -13.08
C CYS A 110 16.02 -19.24 -12.82
N LEU A 111 15.95 -20.11 -13.83
CA LEU A 111 16.26 -21.53 -13.66
C LEU A 111 17.76 -21.80 -13.48
N ASP A 112 18.62 -20.93 -14.01
CA ASP A 112 20.08 -21.00 -13.83
C ASP A 112 20.53 -20.56 -12.42
N ALA A 113 19.72 -19.76 -11.73
CA ALA A 113 20.00 -19.33 -10.37
C ALA A 113 19.70 -20.46 -9.34
N PRO A 114 20.27 -20.41 -8.12
CA PRO A 114 19.91 -21.35 -7.06
C PRO A 114 18.40 -21.29 -6.70
N PRO A 115 17.80 -22.40 -6.24
CA PRO A 115 16.42 -22.42 -5.76
C PRO A 115 16.17 -21.35 -4.68
N GLY A 116 15.05 -20.63 -4.79
CA GLY A 116 14.68 -19.53 -3.91
C GLY A 116 14.45 -18.22 -4.68
N LEU A 117 14.57 -17.10 -3.96
CA LEU A 117 14.42 -15.77 -4.53
C LEU A 117 15.60 -15.44 -5.45
N VAL A 118 15.32 -15.19 -6.73
CA VAL A 118 16.32 -14.84 -7.74
C VAL A 118 16.48 -13.34 -7.86
N ARG A 119 15.36 -12.61 -7.94
CA ARG A 119 15.36 -11.16 -8.12
C ARG A 119 14.13 -10.54 -7.46
N ARG A 120 14.32 -9.46 -6.72
CA ARG A 120 13.23 -8.66 -6.16
C ARG A 120 12.45 -7.94 -7.26
N GLY A 121 11.16 -7.76 -7.02
CA GLY A 121 10.27 -6.93 -7.81
C GLY A 121 10.63 -5.45 -7.73
N THR A 122 9.94 -4.66 -8.52
CA THR A 122 10.15 -3.21 -8.57
C THR A 122 9.63 -2.56 -7.29
N ASP A 123 10.51 -1.86 -6.57
CA ASP A 123 10.14 -1.09 -5.37
C ASP A 123 9.28 0.14 -5.69
N ALA A 124 8.70 0.76 -4.66
CA ALA A 124 7.79 1.89 -4.81
C ALA A 124 8.42 3.09 -5.52
N LEU A 125 9.71 3.36 -5.26
CA LEU A 125 10.44 4.46 -5.87
C LEU A 125 10.64 4.21 -7.36
N ALA A 126 11.08 3.01 -7.74
CA ALA A 126 11.25 2.63 -9.12
C ALA A 126 9.92 2.61 -9.89
N LEU A 127 8.83 2.16 -9.27
CA LEU A 127 7.48 2.27 -9.85
C LEU A 127 7.08 3.72 -10.11
N ALA A 128 7.30 4.61 -9.13
CA ALA A 128 7.01 6.03 -9.29
C ALA A 128 7.92 6.66 -10.37
N ALA A 129 9.22 6.41 -10.34
CA ALA A 129 10.17 6.98 -11.29
C ALA A 129 9.89 6.56 -12.74
N ALA A 130 9.36 5.34 -12.95
CA ALA A 130 8.93 4.84 -14.25
C ALA A 130 7.61 5.49 -14.72
N ALA A 131 6.64 5.68 -13.81
CA ALA A 131 5.37 6.31 -14.14
C ALA A 131 5.47 7.84 -14.33
N TRP A 132 6.47 8.49 -13.73
CA TRP A 132 6.77 9.92 -13.86
C TRP A 132 8.24 10.14 -14.24
N PRO A 133 8.62 9.91 -15.51
CA PRO A 133 10.02 9.94 -15.96
C PRO A 133 10.68 11.32 -15.88
N GLU A 134 9.88 12.39 -15.98
CA GLU A 134 10.38 13.78 -15.92
C GLU A 134 10.35 14.39 -14.51
N ALA A 135 9.77 13.68 -13.53
CA ALA A 135 9.68 14.20 -12.17
C ALA A 135 11.03 14.16 -11.47
N LYS A 136 11.36 15.24 -10.75
CA LYS A 136 12.49 15.27 -9.81
C LYS A 136 12.18 14.38 -8.61
N ILE A 137 13.20 13.73 -8.09
CA ILE A 137 13.11 12.79 -6.97
C ILE A 137 13.80 13.43 -5.76
N HIS A 138 13.00 13.88 -4.80
CA HIS A 138 13.47 14.45 -3.54
C HIS A 138 13.53 13.34 -2.50
N VAL A 139 14.71 13.08 -1.96
CA VAL A 139 14.95 12.05 -0.95
C VAL A 139 15.47 12.71 0.32
N ASP A 140 14.90 12.36 1.48
CA ASP A 140 15.28 12.95 2.77
C ASP A 140 16.55 12.35 3.39
N ASP A 141 16.79 11.07 3.16
CA ASP A 141 17.96 10.35 3.64
C ASP A 141 19.12 10.39 2.64
N ILE A 142 20.33 10.67 3.14
CA ILE A 142 21.51 10.83 2.30
C ILE A 142 22.01 9.51 1.70
N HIS A 143 21.89 8.39 2.43
CA HIS A 143 22.33 7.08 1.95
C HIS A 143 21.36 6.55 0.89
N HIS A 144 20.06 6.74 1.12
CA HIS A 144 19.03 6.43 0.14
C HIS A 144 19.21 7.29 -1.12
N ALA A 145 19.43 8.62 -0.97
CA ALA A 145 19.70 9.50 -2.10
C ALA A 145 20.95 9.05 -2.90
N ALA A 146 22.03 8.66 -2.22
CA ALA A 146 23.25 8.19 -2.87
C ALA A 146 23.01 6.90 -3.68
N ARG A 147 22.25 5.94 -3.14
CA ARG A 147 21.85 4.71 -3.86
C ARG A 147 20.95 5.03 -5.04
N ALA A 148 19.94 5.88 -4.86
CA ALA A 148 19.02 6.27 -5.93
C ALA A 148 19.74 6.99 -7.08
N ARG A 149 20.79 7.79 -6.79
CA ARG A 149 21.61 8.47 -7.82
C ARG A 149 22.34 7.51 -8.76
N THR A 150 22.64 6.27 -8.36
CA THR A 150 23.30 5.32 -9.26
C THR A 150 22.39 4.89 -10.41
N ILE A 151 21.07 5.05 -10.26
CA ILE A 151 20.06 4.68 -11.24
C ILE A 151 19.50 5.91 -11.96
N TRP A 152 19.10 6.95 -11.21
CA TRP A 152 18.40 8.13 -11.74
C TRP A 152 19.25 9.41 -11.80
N ALA A 153 20.55 9.31 -11.47
CA ALA A 153 21.54 10.37 -11.62
C ALA A 153 21.05 11.74 -11.12
N GLU A 154 21.10 12.77 -11.97
CA GLU A 154 20.77 14.16 -11.64
C GLU A 154 19.28 14.39 -11.29
N ARG A 155 18.39 13.42 -11.55
CA ARG A 155 16.99 13.52 -11.11
C ARG A 155 16.86 13.49 -9.59
N VAL A 156 17.85 12.94 -8.88
CA VAL A 156 17.79 12.73 -7.42
C VAL A 156 18.43 13.89 -6.67
N VAL A 157 17.57 14.62 -5.96
CA VAL A 157 17.91 15.71 -5.06
C VAL A 157 17.84 15.20 -3.63
N HIS A 158 18.92 15.41 -2.85
CA HIS A 158 18.88 15.14 -1.42
C HIS A 158 18.36 16.40 -0.75
N ASP A 159 17.21 16.28 -0.09
CA ASP A 159 16.53 17.39 0.55
C ASP A 159 16.13 16.94 1.96
N ARG A 160 16.81 17.46 2.99
CA ARG A 160 16.56 17.08 4.39
C ARG A 160 15.18 17.49 4.89
N SER A 161 14.45 18.31 4.13
CA SER A 161 13.12 18.75 4.49
C SER A 161 12.21 18.79 3.26
N PRO A 162 11.86 17.62 2.67
CA PRO A 162 10.75 17.55 1.71
C PRO A 162 9.39 17.80 2.41
N ARG A 163 9.43 18.15 3.72
CA ARG A 163 8.33 18.43 4.65
C ARG A 163 7.62 19.72 4.32
N ALA A 164 6.89 19.73 3.21
CA ALA A 164 5.80 20.66 3.10
C ALA A 164 4.68 20.17 4.05
N ALA A 165 4.26 21.00 5.00
CA ALA A 165 3.23 20.63 6.01
C ALA A 165 1.92 20.10 5.38
N TRP A 166 1.65 20.44 4.13
CA TRP A 166 0.53 19.91 3.36
C TRP A 166 0.66 18.40 3.08
N LEU A 167 1.88 17.87 2.90
CA LEU A 167 2.11 16.45 2.59
C LEU A 167 1.80 15.56 3.79
N ASP A 168 2.26 15.95 4.98
CA ASP A 168 1.94 15.23 6.22
C ASP A 168 0.44 15.21 6.48
N THR A 169 -0.21 16.35 6.22
CA THR A 169 -1.68 16.46 6.29
C THR A 169 -2.35 15.55 5.26
N ALA A 170 -1.83 15.50 4.02
CA ALA A 170 -2.38 14.67 2.95
C ALA A 170 -2.23 13.18 3.23
N ILE A 171 -1.04 12.73 3.65
CA ILE A 171 -0.77 11.33 4.01
C ILE A 171 -1.59 10.93 5.24
N GLY A 172 -1.64 11.78 6.27
CA GLY A 172 -2.45 11.54 7.47
C GLY A 172 -3.94 11.35 7.14
N ARG A 173 -4.46 12.10 6.16
CA ARG A 173 -5.86 11.95 5.68
C ARG A 173 -6.14 10.60 5.01
N LEU A 174 -5.15 9.92 4.44
CA LEU A 174 -5.34 8.60 3.82
C LEU A 174 -5.76 7.53 4.84
N SER A 175 -5.42 7.72 6.11
CA SER A 175 -5.85 6.84 7.20
C SER A 175 -7.22 7.24 7.79
N ALA A 176 -7.75 8.41 7.45
CA ALA A 176 -9.02 8.87 8.00
C ALA A 176 -10.19 8.08 7.37
N PRO A 177 -11.10 7.52 8.18
CA PRO A 177 -12.26 6.78 7.67
C PRO A 177 -13.29 7.71 7.03
N VAL A 178 -13.26 9.01 7.35
CA VAL A 178 -14.19 10.01 6.84
C VAL A 178 -13.39 11.11 6.14
N ILE A 179 -13.78 11.44 4.90
CA ILE A 179 -13.11 12.47 4.10
C ILE A 179 -14.09 13.46 3.50
N ALA A 180 -13.68 14.72 3.43
CA ALA A 180 -14.39 15.74 2.66
C ALA A 180 -14.05 15.62 1.18
N LEU A 181 -15.07 15.76 0.34
CA LEU A 181 -14.98 15.71 -1.12
C LEU A 181 -15.45 17.04 -1.73
N PRO A 182 -15.09 17.32 -3.00
CA PRO A 182 -15.69 18.41 -3.76
C PRO A 182 -17.22 18.32 -3.79
N GLY A 183 -17.88 19.45 -4.09
CA GLY A 183 -19.34 19.51 -4.09
C GLY A 183 -19.97 19.48 -2.69
N GLY A 184 -19.17 19.60 -1.63
CA GLY A 184 -19.65 19.62 -0.23
C GLY A 184 -20.09 18.26 0.29
N LEU A 185 -19.69 17.17 -0.38
CA LEU A 185 -19.97 15.82 0.09
C LEU A 185 -18.90 15.35 1.09
N VAL A 186 -19.30 14.40 1.92
CA VAL A 186 -18.43 13.67 2.84
C VAL A 186 -18.56 12.20 2.50
N ALA A 187 -17.44 11.49 2.39
CA ALA A 187 -17.42 10.05 2.21
C ALA A 187 -17.00 9.35 3.50
N SER A 188 -17.82 8.41 3.96
CA SER A 188 -17.51 7.48 5.04
C SER A 188 -17.06 6.15 4.42
N ILE A 189 -15.78 5.81 4.57
CA ILE A 189 -15.14 4.63 3.99
C ILE A 189 -15.01 3.54 5.06
N THR A 190 -15.65 2.40 4.84
CA THR A 190 -15.67 1.27 5.77
C THR A 190 -15.18 0.00 5.06
N PRO A 191 -13.90 -0.38 5.24
CA PRO A 191 -13.43 -1.69 4.85
C PRO A 191 -14.10 -2.79 5.68
N THR A 192 -14.52 -3.87 5.03
CA THR A 192 -15.05 -5.09 5.66
C THR A 192 -14.27 -6.30 5.15
N PRO A 193 -14.43 -7.50 5.76
CA PRO A 193 -13.74 -8.69 5.27
C PRO A 193 -14.02 -9.06 3.80
N ALA A 194 -15.20 -8.71 3.28
CA ALA A 194 -15.64 -9.11 1.93
C ALA A 194 -15.58 -7.97 0.90
N LEU A 195 -15.87 -6.73 1.33
CA LEU A 195 -15.99 -5.57 0.46
C LEU A 195 -15.63 -4.26 1.18
N VAL A 196 -15.43 -3.19 0.41
CA VAL A 196 -15.34 -1.84 0.95
C VAL A 196 -16.67 -1.12 0.69
N ALA A 197 -17.34 -0.69 1.77
CA ALA A 197 -18.56 0.11 1.70
C ALA A 197 -18.20 1.58 1.83
N ILE A 198 -18.74 2.41 0.92
CA ILE A 198 -18.52 3.86 0.92
C ILE A 198 -19.88 4.55 0.89
N ASP A 199 -20.15 5.36 1.90
CA ASP A 199 -21.37 6.13 2.02
C ASP A 199 -21.10 7.61 1.73
N LEU A 200 -21.87 8.21 0.82
CA LEU A 200 -21.76 9.63 0.48
C LEU A 200 -22.90 10.43 1.08
N ASP A 201 -22.54 11.39 1.93
CA ASP A 201 -23.46 12.31 2.58
C ASP A 201 -23.21 13.75 2.16
N THR A 202 -24.26 14.57 2.22
CA THR A 202 -24.11 16.03 2.13
C THR A 202 -23.60 16.57 3.46
N GLY A 203 -22.49 17.32 3.46
CA GLY A 203 -21.90 17.88 4.67
C GLY A 203 -22.81 18.88 5.40
N ALA A 204 -22.61 18.99 6.72
CA ALA A 204 -23.42 19.79 7.65
C ALA A 204 -23.46 21.31 7.34
N SER A 205 -22.56 21.81 6.49
CA SER A 205 -22.43 23.25 6.16
C SER A 205 -23.47 23.77 5.16
N SER A 206 -24.41 22.93 4.71
CA SER A 206 -25.52 23.38 3.86
C SER A 206 -26.83 23.40 4.64
N GLY A 207 -27.03 24.47 5.41
CA GLY A 207 -28.36 24.82 5.89
C GLY A 207 -29.25 25.16 4.70
N ALA A 208 -29.94 24.18 4.13
CA ALA A 208 -31.05 24.40 3.21
C ALA A 208 -31.90 23.14 3.05
N ARG A 209 -33.21 23.30 3.27
CA ARG A 209 -34.30 22.47 2.73
C ARG A 209 -33.88 21.70 1.48
N ALA A 210 -34.12 20.38 1.47
CA ALA A 210 -34.12 19.49 0.31
C ALA A 210 -33.43 20.07 -0.93
N ALA A 211 -32.09 19.93 -1.01
CA ALA A 211 -31.34 20.36 -2.18
C ALA A 211 -32.01 19.83 -3.45
N LYS A 212 -32.29 20.71 -4.42
CA LYS A 212 -32.94 20.32 -5.68
C LYS A 212 -32.18 19.14 -6.30
N ALA A 213 -32.89 18.19 -6.92
CA ALA A 213 -32.28 16.99 -7.51
C ALA A 213 -31.11 17.29 -8.48
N THR A 214 -31.11 18.47 -9.13
CA THR A 214 -30.00 18.94 -9.97
C THR A 214 -28.73 19.24 -9.17
N ALA A 215 -28.85 19.81 -7.97
CA ALA A 215 -27.72 20.11 -7.09
C ALA A 215 -27.10 18.82 -6.54
N GLN A 216 -27.91 17.85 -6.14
CA GLN A 216 -27.43 16.54 -5.67
C GLN A 216 -26.68 15.77 -6.78
N PHE A 217 -27.21 15.82 -8.01
CA PHE A 217 -26.52 15.22 -9.16
C PHE A 217 -25.17 15.87 -9.42
N ALA A 218 -25.12 17.22 -9.42
CA ALA A 218 -23.87 17.96 -9.59
C ALA A 218 -22.87 17.67 -8.47
N ALA A 219 -23.30 17.62 -7.21
CA ALA A 219 -22.43 17.31 -6.07
C ALA A 219 -21.78 15.92 -6.20
N ASN A 220 -22.56 14.89 -6.54
CA ASN A 220 -22.02 13.55 -6.77
C ASN A 220 -21.07 13.52 -7.98
N ARG A 221 -21.44 14.18 -9.10
CA ARG A 221 -20.60 14.30 -10.29
C ARG A 221 -19.25 14.92 -9.97
N ASP A 222 -19.23 15.96 -9.13
CA ASP A 222 -18.00 16.68 -8.77
C ASP A 222 -17.16 15.89 -7.75
N ALA A 223 -17.80 15.09 -6.88
CA ALA A 223 -17.15 14.29 -5.84
C ALA A 223 -16.53 12.97 -6.36
N LEU A 224 -17.18 12.30 -7.32
CA LEU A 224 -16.80 10.96 -7.77
C LEU A 224 -15.33 10.85 -8.26
N PRO A 225 -14.80 11.76 -9.09
CA PRO A 225 -13.39 11.69 -9.50
C PRO A 225 -12.41 11.77 -8.32
N ALA A 226 -12.72 12.59 -7.32
CA ALA A 226 -11.90 12.72 -6.11
C ALA A 226 -12.00 11.47 -5.22
N LEU A 227 -13.20 10.87 -5.09
CA LEU A 227 -13.37 9.62 -4.36
C LEU A 227 -12.61 8.45 -5.01
N LEU A 228 -12.70 8.32 -6.34
CA LEU A 228 -11.98 7.27 -7.08
C LEU A 228 -10.46 7.47 -7.00
N HIS A 229 -10.01 8.71 -6.91
CA HIS A 229 -8.62 9.02 -6.64
C HIS A 229 -8.18 8.60 -5.23
N GLU A 230 -9.01 8.82 -4.21
CA GLU A 230 -8.77 8.34 -2.84
C GLU A 230 -8.73 6.82 -2.74
N ILE A 231 -9.63 6.11 -3.46
CA ILE A 231 -9.60 4.66 -3.59
C ILE A 231 -8.23 4.18 -4.09
N ARG A 232 -7.67 4.86 -5.10
CA ARG A 232 -6.35 4.55 -5.65
C ARG A 232 -5.23 4.85 -4.66
N LEU A 233 -5.23 6.03 -4.03
CA LEU A 233 -4.19 6.43 -3.05
C LEU A 233 -4.11 5.51 -1.84
N ARG A 234 -5.24 4.94 -1.43
CA ARG A 234 -5.35 4.00 -0.30
C ARG A 234 -5.18 2.53 -0.72
N ASP A 235 -5.00 2.29 -2.02
CA ASP A 235 -5.01 0.98 -2.68
C ASP A 235 -6.22 0.10 -2.30
N LEU A 236 -7.39 0.71 -2.05
CA LEU A 236 -8.62 -0.02 -1.74
C LEU A 236 -8.95 -0.95 -2.91
N SER A 237 -9.24 -2.22 -2.59
CA SER A 237 -9.26 -3.29 -3.59
C SER A 237 -10.36 -4.30 -3.31
N GLY A 238 -10.67 -5.15 -4.29
CA GLY A 238 -11.76 -6.11 -4.21
C GLY A 238 -13.08 -5.51 -4.68
N ALA A 239 -14.18 -5.98 -4.09
CA ALA A 239 -15.50 -5.39 -4.32
C ALA A 239 -15.60 -4.08 -3.55
N ILE A 240 -15.96 -3.01 -4.25
CA ILE A 240 -16.17 -1.68 -3.68
C ILE A 240 -17.58 -1.25 -4.05
N VAL A 241 -18.35 -0.83 -3.05
CA VAL A 241 -19.75 -0.45 -3.18
C VAL A 241 -19.90 0.98 -2.68
N ILE A 242 -20.45 1.86 -3.53
CA ILE A 242 -20.64 3.29 -3.22
C ILE A 242 -22.14 3.61 -3.18
N ASP A 243 -22.63 4.11 -2.05
CA ASP A 243 -23.95 4.74 -1.99
C ASP A 243 -23.86 6.23 -2.32
N LEU A 244 -24.72 6.70 -3.22
CA LEU A 244 -24.69 8.06 -3.74
C LEU A 244 -25.65 8.96 -2.97
N ALA A 245 -25.18 10.16 -2.60
CA ALA A 245 -25.92 11.11 -1.78
C ALA A 245 -27.24 11.54 -2.42
N GLY A 246 -28.35 11.24 -1.75
CA GLY A 246 -29.67 11.88 -1.94
C GLY A 246 -30.35 11.74 -3.31
N MET A 247 -29.77 11.00 -4.27
CA MET A 247 -30.29 10.95 -5.63
C MET A 247 -31.15 9.71 -5.91
N ALA A 248 -32.26 9.93 -6.63
CA ALA A 248 -33.15 8.86 -7.07
C ALA A 248 -32.42 7.84 -7.95
N GLN A 249 -32.63 6.54 -7.70
CA GLN A 249 -31.96 5.44 -8.40
C GLN A 249 -32.04 5.57 -9.94
N ARG A 250 -33.19 5.96 -10.49
CA ARG A 250 -33.39 6.17 -11.94
C ARG A 250 -32.45 7.19 -12.59
N LYS A 251 -31.83 8.09 -11.81
CA LYS A 251 -30.89 9.10 -12.29
C LYS A 251 -29.42 8.68 -12.14
N ARG A 252 -29.13 7.68 -11.31
CA ARG A 252 -27.77 7.18 -11.05
C ARG A 252 -27.05 6.72 -12.33
N PRO A 253 -27.71 6.01 -13.29
CA PRO A 253 -27.06 5.57 -14.53
C PRO A 253 -26.38 6.67 -15.35
N ALA A 254 -26.84 7.93 -15.25
CA ALA A 254 -26.22 9.05 -15.96
C ALA A 254 -24.80 9.39 -15.46
N LEU A 255 -24.38 8.88 -14.29
CA LEU A 255 -23.01 9.01 -13.78
C LEU A 255 -22.08 7.88 -14.25
N ALA A 256 -22.61 6.82 -14.86
CA ALA A 256 -21.79 5.67 -15.30
C ALA A 256 -20.63 6.06 -16.24
N PRO A 257 -20.83 6.94 -17.26
CA PRO A 257 -19.73 7.33 -18.14
C PRO A 257 -18.60 8.04 -17.39
N LEU A 258 -18.93 8.92 -16.44
CA LEU A 258 -17.96 9.61 -15.60
C LEU A 258 -17.16 8.65 -14.71
N ILE A 259 -17.85 7.68 -14.10
CA ILE A 259 -17.19 6.66 -13.27
C ILE A 259 -16.23 5.85 -14.14
N ALA A 260 -16.71 5.33 -15.27
CA ALA A 260 -15.89 4.55 -16.20
C ALA A 260 -14.67 5.33 -16.69
N GLU A 261 -14.85 6.59 -17.10
CA GLU A 261 -13.76 7.47 -17.53
C GLU A 261 -12.73 7.67 -16.41
N SER A 262 -13.20 7.96 -15.19
CA SER A 262 -12.32 8.22 -14.04
C SER A 262 -11.50 6.98 -13.66
N LEU A 263 -12.09 5.79 -13.78
CA LEU A 263 -11.42 4.51 -13.50
C LEU A 263 -10.28 4.19 -14.48
N THR A 264 -10.28 4.76 -15.69
CA THR A 264 -9.18 4.55 -16.66
C THR A 264 -7.84 5.09 -16.19
N ARG A 265 -7.85 6.01 -15.22
CA ARG A 265 -6.64 6.59 -14.60
C ARG A 265 -5.99 5.65 -13.59
N ASP A 266 -6.65 4.56 -13.21
CA ASP A 266 -6.12 3.61 -12.25
C ASP A 266 -5.31 2.51 -12.97
N PRO A 267 -4.02 2.34 -12.65
CA PRO A 267 -3.16 1.37 -13.31
C PRO A 267 -3.58 -0.08 -13.09
N LEU A 268 -4.43 -0.38 -12.09
CA LEU A 268 -4.97 -1.71 -11.87
C LEU A 268 -6.18 -2.03 -12.78
N ALA A 269 -6.57 -1.11 -13.66
CA ALA A 269 -7.70 -1.28 -14.59
C ALA A 269 -8.99 -1.82 -13.90
N PRO A 270 -9.48 -1.14 -12.85
CA PRO A 270 -10.71 -1.53 -12.17
C PRO A 270 -11.90 -1.51 -13.14
N ARG A 271 -12.83 -2.46 -12.94
CA ARG A 271 -14.05 -2.57 -13.73
C ARG A 271 -15.22 -1.96 -12.98
N PHE A 272 -15.91 -1.00 -13.60
CA PHE A 272 -17.25 -0.62 -13.16
C PHE A 272 -18.23 -1.72 -13.52
N VAL A 273 -18.85 -2.35 -12.52
CA VAL A 273 -19.79 -3.46 -12.71
C VAL A 273 -21.16 -2.93 -13.12
N GLY A 274 -21.57 -1.79 -12.54
CA GLY A 274 -22.84 -1.15 -12.82
C GLY A 274 -23.48 -0.59 -11.55
N PHE A 275 -24.77 -0.29 -11.63
CA PHE A 275 -25.58 0.02 -10.46
C PHE A 275 -26.37 -1.21 -10.04
N SER A 276 -26.32 -1.54 -8.75
CA SER A 276 -27.04 -2.66 -8.17
C SER A 276 -28.56 -2.43 -8.17
N GLY A 277 -29.35 -3.48 -7.91
CA GLY A 277 -30.80 -3.34 -7.71
C GLY A 277 -31.18 -2.48 -6.50
N LEU A 278 -30.27 -2.34 -5.53
CA LEU A 278 -30.40 -1.42 -4.38
C LEU A 278 -29.92 -0.01 -4.71
N GLY A 279 -29.33 0.21 -5.88
CA GLY A 279 -28.89 1.49 -6.39
C GLY A 279 -27.42 1.80 -6.15
N PHE A 280 -26.64 0.93 -5.49
CA PHE A 280 -25.22 1.19 -5.24
C PHE A 280 -24.40 1.15 -6.52
N ALA A 281 -23.39 2.01 -6.63
CA ALA A 281 -22.37 1.87 -7.67
C ALA A 281 -21.38 0.78 -7.27
N GLU A 282 -21.21 -0.23 -8.13
CA GLU A 282 -20.35 -1.39 -7.87
C GLU A 282 -19.09 -1.34 -8.72
N ILE A 283 -17.93 -1.49 -8.07
CA ILE A 283 -16.62 -1.51 -8.70
C ILE A 283 -15.90 -2.79 -8.27
N GLN A 284 -15.30 -3.47 -9.24
CA GLN A 284 -14.37 -4.56 -9.00
C GLN A 284 -12.96 -4.08 -9.31
N ARG A 285 -12.15 -3.82 -8.27
CA ARG A 285 -10.75 -3.44 -8.41
C ARG A 285 -9.84 -4.64 -8.10
N PRO A 286 -8.87 -5.00 -8.96
CA PRO A 286 -7.94 -6.08 -8.67
C PRO A 286 -7.18 -5.85 -7.37
N ARG A 287 -7.14 -6.85 -6.50
CA ARG A 287 -6.35 -6.84 -5.26
C ARG A 287 -4.98 -7.43 -5.52
N VAL A 288 -3.97 -6.57 -5.67
CA VAL A 288 -2.58 -6.96 -5.96
C VAL A 288 -1.72 -6.88 -4.71
N ARG A 289 -1.87 -5.80 -3.94
CA ARG A 289 -1.17 -5.52 -2.68
C ARG A 289 -2.18 -5.33 -1.55
N PRO A 290 -1.74 -5.39 -0.28
CA PRO A 290 -2.56 -4.99 0.85
C PRO A 290 -2.90 -3.48 0.75
N PRO A 291 -4.17 -3.08 0.97
CA PRO A 291 -4.52 -1.67 1.06
C PRO A 291 -3.85 -1.00 2.27
N LEU A 292 -3.75 0.33 2.25
CA LEU A 292 -2.99 1.09 3.24
C LEU A 292 -3.43 0.84 4.70
N HIS A 293 -4.73 0.68 4.94
CA HIS A 293 -5.25 0.41 6.28
C HIS A 293 -4.82 -0.97 6.82
N GLU A 294 -4.59 -1.96 5.95
CA GLU A 294 -4.03 -3.25 6.34
C GLU A 294 -2.53 -3.11 6.64
N LEU A 295 -1.79 -2.35 5.82
CA LEU A 295 -0.37 -2.06 6.08
C LEU A 295 -0.16 -1.35 7.42
N HIS A 296 -1.01 -0.37 7.74
CA HIS A 296 -0.96 0.35 9.02
C HIS A 296 -1.34 -0.51 10.23
N ALA A 297 -2.04 -1.63 10.00
CA ALA A 297 -2.37 -2.58 11.05
C ALA A 297 -1.25 -3.63 11.28
N LEU A 298 -0.21 -3.66 10.44
CA LEU A 298 0.90 -4.59 10.61
C LEU A 298 1.78 -4.21 11.81
N PRO A 299 2.34 -5.20 12.55
CA PRO A 299 3.25 -4.95 13.65
C PRO A 299 4.47 -4.08 13.27
N ILE A 300 5.02 -4.29 12.07
CA ILE A 300 6.16 -3.52 11.57
C ILE A 300 5.85 -2.01 11.46
N TRP A 301 4.60 -1.64 11.15
CA TRP A 301 4.19 -0.23 11.10
C TRP A 301 4.12 0.40 12.50
N ALA A 302 3.63 -0.37 13.49
CA ALA A 302 3.62 0.06 14.88
C ALA A 302 5.05 0.27 15.42
N ILE A 303 5.99 -0.63 15.07
CA ILE A 303 7.42 -0.45 15.37
C ILE A 303 7.98 0.80 14.74
N SER A 304 7.77 0.99 13.44
CA SER A 304 8.23 2.18 12.74
C SER A 304 7.72 3.47 13.40
N THR A 305 6.45 3.47 13.81
CA THR A 305 5.82 4.60 14.50
C THR A 305 6.40 4.81 15.90
N ALA A 306 6.63 3.75 16.67
CA ALA A 306 7.28 3.82 17.98
C ALA A 306 8.69 4.40 17.89
N LEU A 307 9.48 3.93 16.92
CA LEU A 307 10.83 4.41 16.67
C LEU A 307 10.84 5.86 16.21
N ARG A 308 9.92 6.27 15.33
CA ARG A 308 9.77 7.68 14.94
C ARG A 308 9.46 8.58 16.14
N SER A 309 8.54 8.16 17.01
CA SER A 309 8.21 8.91 18.22
C SER A 309 9.38 8.98 19.20
N TRP A 310 10.15 7.91 19.33
CA TRP A 310 11.37 7.90 20.14
C TRP A 310 12.47 8.82 19.57
N LEU A 311 12.70 8.81 18.25
CA LEU A 311 13.64 9.72 17.58
C LEU A 311 13.23 11.19 17.68
N ALA A 312 11.93 11.45 17.82
CA ALA A 312 11.40 12.80 18.03
C ALA A 312 11.48 13.26 19.48
N ASP A 313 11.73 12.36 20.44
CA ASP A 313 11.89 12.70 21.86
C ASP A 313 13.30 13.24 22.12
N PRO A 314 13.46 14.53 22.47
CA PRO A 314 14.77 15.13 22.70
C PRO A 314 15.54 14.50 23.88
N GLN A 315 14.84 13.84 24.79
CA GLN A 315 15.44 13.18 25.95
C GLN A 315 15.87 11.74 25.63
N HIS A 316 15.49 11.20 24.46
CA HIS A 316 15.63 9.79 24.09
C HIS A 316 15.29 8.87 25.26
N THR A 317 14.13 9.10 25.88
CA THR A 317 13.67 8.31 27.01
C THR A 317 13.52 6.83 26.65
N ARG A 318 13.44 5.96 27.66
CA ARG A 318 13.45 4.52 27.43
C ARG A 318 12.20 4.10 26.65
N LEU A 319 12.40 3.48 25.49
CA LEU A 319 11.32 2.88 24.71
C LEU A 319 10.84 1.59 25.41
N VAL A 320 9.55 1.52 25.71
CA VAL A 320 8.92 0.35 26.33
C VAL A 320 7.88 -0.20 25.36
N LEU A 321 8.01 -1.48 25.03
CA LEU A 321 7.18 -2.19 24.05
C LEU A 321 6.35 -3.29 24.72
N SER A 322 5.19 -3.58 24.14
CA SER A 322 4.47 -4.84 24.37
C SER A 322 5.30 -6.04 23.89
N PRO A 323 5.09 -7.26 24.44
CA PRO A 323 5.89 -8.44 24.08
C PRO A 323 5.89 -8.78 22.58
N ASP A 324 4.75 -8.63 21.91
CA ASP A 324 4.59 -8.86 20.47
C ASP A 324 5.36 -7.84 19.63
N LEU A 325 5.36 -6.56 20.01
CA LEU A 325 6.19 -5.56 19.34
C LEU A 325 7.68 -5.77 19.60
N ALA A 326 8.07 -6.11 20.82
CA ALA A 326 9.47 -6.41 21.11
C ALA A 326 9.99 -7.56 20.24
N ALA A 327 9.20 -8.63 20.12
CA ALA A 327 9.51 -9.75 19.23
C ALA A 327 9.57 -9.33 17.75
N GLU A 328 8.66 -8.47 17.28
CA GLU A 328 8.72 -7.96 15.90
C GLU A 328 9.97 -7.11 15.66
N LEU A 329 10.37 -6.26 16.60
CA LEU A 329 11.59 -5.44 16.49
C LEU A 329 12.85 -6.29 16.36
N ASP A 330 12.90 -7.45 17.02
CA ASP A 330 14.02 -8.40 16.90
C ASP A 330 14.08 -9.06 15.51
N HIS A 331 12.95 -9.13 14.80
CA HIS A 331 12.85 -9.60 13.42
C HIS A 331 12.80 -8.46 12.38
N ALA A 332 13.09 -7.22 12.79
CA ALA A 332 13.09 -6.02 11.95
C ALA A 332 14.45 -5.31 11.97
N PRO A 333 15.51 -5.97 11.44
CA PRO A 333 16.87 -5.42 11.47
C PRO A 333 17.01 -4.12 10.70
N VAL A 334 16.25 -3.90 9.61
CA VAL A 334 16.29 -2.62 8.89
C VAL A 334 15.67 -1.52 9.74
N ALA A 335 14.51 -1.75 10.35
CA ALA A 335 13.87 -0.78 11.24
C ALA A 335 14.78 -0.36 12.40
N ARG A 336 15.37 -1.34 13.10
CA ARG A 336 16.32 -1.10 14.18
C ARG A 336 17.54 -0.33 13.68
N GLY A 337 18.19 -0.83 12.64
CA GLY A 337 19.41 -0.24 12.09
C GLY A 337 19.22 1.19 11.58
N ASP A 338 18.08 1.49 10.96
CA ASP A 338 17.75 2.85 10.54
C ASP A 338 17.59 3.80 11.73
N ALA A 339 16.89 3.37 12.79
CA ALA A 339 16.72 4.20 13.97
C ALA A 339 18.05 4.45 14.69
N GLU A 340 18.87 3.40 14.88
CA GLU A 340 20.19 3.50 15.51
C GLU A 340 21.15 4.40 14.71
N ARG A 341 21.10 4.31 13.38
CA ARG A 341 21.87 5.18 12.48
C ARG A 341 21.42 6.64 12.57
N LEU A 342 20.12 6.91 12.70
CA LEU A 342 19.57 8.26 12.77
C LEU A 342 19.89 8.97 14.10
N CYS A 343 19.93 8.26 15.22
CA CYS A 343 20.25 8.84 16.53
C CYS A 343 21.71 8.67 16.97
N GLY A 344 22.45 7.74 16.36
CA GLY A 344 23.81 7.37 16.78
C GLY A 344 23.88 6.57 18.08
N LEU A 345 22.77 5.97 18.53
CA LEU A 345 22.66 5.20 19.77
C LEU A 345 22.16 3.79 19.48
N HIS A 346 22.62 2.80 20.25
CA HIS A 346 22.02 1.46 20.23
C HIS A 346 20.67 1.50 20.94
N ILE A 347 19.66 0.86 20.36
CA ILE A 347 18.31 0.83 20.94
C ILE A 347 18.15 -0.41 21.82
N GLU A 348 17.98 -0.19 23.12
CA GLU A 348 17.55 -1.22 24.07
C GLU A 348 16.11 -0.95 24.52
N ALA A 349 15.15 -1.60 23.85
CA ALA A 349 13.75 -1.51 24.21
C ALA A 349 13.47 -2.36 25.47
N ALA A 350 12.74 -1.80 26.44
CA ALA A 350 12.18 -2.57 27.53
C ALA A 350 10.94 -3.32 27.08
N VAL A 351 10.65 -4.46 27.70
CA VAL A 351 9.40 -5.19 27.47
C VAL A 351 8.52 -5.06 28.71
N ASP A 352 7.27 -4.66 28.52
CA ASP A 352 6.26 -4.57 29.57
C ASP A 352 5.08 -5.49 29.21
N PRO A 353 4.97 -6.68 29.86
CA PRO A 353 3.89 -7.62 29.59
C PRO A 353 2.48 -7.11 29.90
N ALA A 354 2.35 -5.99 30.62
CA ALA A 354 1.05 -5.37 30.90
C ALA A 354 0.57 -4.45 29.78
N LEU A 355 1.42 -4.11 28.79
CA LEU A 355 0.99 -3.33 27.64
C LEU A 355 0.07 -4.16 26.73
N PRO A 356 -1.03 -3.58 26.23
CA PRO A 356 -1.84 -4.25 25.23
C PRO A 356 -1.04 -4.54 23.95
N PRO A 357 -1.48 -5.51 23.12
CA PRO A 357 -0.81 -5.82 21.86
C PRO A 357 -0.67 -4.60 20.96
N LEU A 358 0.45 -4.54 20.23
CA LEU A 358 0.80 -3.45 19.32
C LEU A 358 0.88 -2.06 19.98
N GLN A 359 1.07 -2.01 21.31
CA GLN A 359 1.25 -0.76 22.06
C GLN A 359 2.69 -0.56 22.54
N TRP A 360 3.04 0.71 22.72
CA TRP A 360 4.33 1.16 23.23
C TRP A 360 4.15 2.43 24.07
N ARG A 361 5.16 2.76 24.87
CA ARG A 361 5.26 4.04 25.59
C ARG A 361 6.71 4.47 25.74
N LEU A 362 6.90 5.75 26.00
CA LEU A 362 8.18 6.34 26.39
C LEU A 362 8.18 6.51 27.91
N ASP A 363 9.14 5.90 28.59
CA ASP A 363 9.25 5.97 30.06
C ASP A 363 10.44 6.86 30.46
N SER A 364 10.15 7.90 31.23
CA SER A 364 11.10 8.89 31.73
C SER A 364 11.95 8.37 32.91
N ARG A 365 11.84 7.10 33.30
CA ARG A 365 12.66 6.54 34.38
C ARG A 365 14.16 6.64 34.06
N LYS A 366 14.84 7.45 34.89
CA LYS A 366 16.30 7.58 35.00
C LYS A 366 16.98 6.22 34.94
N SER A 367 18.05 6.19 34.14
CA SER A 367 19.16 5.22 34.22
C SER A 367 19.27 4.62 35.63
N ILE A 368 19.04 3.31 35.73
CA ILE A 368 19.51 2.55 36.89
C ILE A 368 21.02 2.57 36.74
N ARG A 369 21.67 3.28 37.67
CA ARG A 369 23.11 3.47 37.77
C ARG A 369 23.91 2.18 37.64
#